data_AF-A0A6C0CSR3-F1
#
_entry.id   AF-A0A6C0CSR3-F1
#
_cell.length_a   1.000
_cell.length_b   1.000
_cell.length_c   1.000
_cell.angle_alpha   90.00
_cell.angle_beta   90.00
_cell.angle_gamma   90.00
#
_symmetry.space_group_name_H-M   'P 1'
#
loop_
_entity.id
_entity.type
_entity.pdbx_description
1 polymer ?
#
loop_
_entity_poly.entity_id
_entity_poly.type
_entity_poly.pdbx_seq_one_letter_code
_entity_poly.pdbx_strand_id
1 'polypeptide(L)'
;MTCFWDSILSCLTIEDFKLLGSDRKLKREELILSLKNKNCLTDTLWQGNKLREQEKKEHFEAVKCYNIKGIYKGHLTSICDSFLLLLCHVLKLNINHRYLNTNINYRIEGARKTLSFKSNRGHFSR
;
A
#
# COMPACT_ATOMS: atom_id res chain seq x y z
N MET A 1 -4.75 11.57 -12.09
CA MET A 1 -4.67 10.10 -12.34
C MET A 1 -4.65 9.35 -11.00
N THR A 2 -5.76 8.75 -10.57
CA THR A 2 -5.90 8.08 -9.26
C THR A 2 -5.71 6.56 -9.30
N CYS A 3 -5.19 6.05 -10.43
CA CYS A 3 -5.13 4.62 -10.76
C CYS A 3 -4.47 3.73 -9.69
N PHE A 4 -3.50 4.26 -8.93
CA PHE A 4 -2.92 3.56 -7.78
C PHE A 4 -3.97 3.19 -6.73
N TRP A 5 -4.69 4.20 -6.23
CA TRP A 5 -5.73 4.03 -5.22
C TRP A 5 -6.92 3.23 -5.76
N ASP A 6 -7.27 3.44 -7.03
CA ASP A 6 -8.35 2.69 -7.68
C ASP A 6 -8.04 1.20 -7.79
N SER A 7 -6.81 0.87 -8.19
CA SER A 7 -6.37 -0.51 -8.30
C SER A 7 -6.37 -1.20 -6.95
N ILE A 8 -5.88 -0.54 -5.90
CA ILE A 8 -5.94 -1.06 -4.53
C ILE A 8 -7.39 -1.30 -4.14
N LEU A 9 -8.26 -0.29 -4.23
CA LEU A 9 -9.68 -0.39 -3.86
C LEU A 9 -10.44 -1.48 -4.62
N SER A 10 -10.08 -1.73 -5.88
CA SER A 10 -10.71 -2.78 -6.70
C SER A 10 -10.33 -4.21 -6.25
N CYS A 11 -9.23 -4.37 -5.52
CA CYS A 11 -8.72 -5.66 -5.04
C CYS A 11 -9.10 -5.97 -3.59
N LEU A 12 -9.56 -4.96 -2.85
CA LEU A 12 -9.98 -5.12 -1.46
C LEU A 12 -11.43 -5.61 -1.37
N THR A 13 -11.64 -6.49 -0.41
CA THR A 13 -12.93 -7.10 -0.07
C THR A 13 -13.55 -6.41 1.14
N ILE A 14 -14.81 -6.71 1.44
CA ILE A 14 -15.49 -6.22 2.64
C ILE A 14 -14.71 -6.61 3.91
N GLU A 15 -14.13 -7.81 3.97
CA GLU A 15 -13.28 -8.22 5.10
C GLU A 15 -12.05 -7.33 5.27
N ASP A 16 -11.39 -6.94 4.17
CA ASP A 16 -10.24 -6.03 4.24
C ASP A 16 -10.66 -4.65 4.76
N PHE A 17 -11.83 -4.16 4.33
CA PHE A 17 -12.37 -2.89 4.85
C PHE A 17 -12.71 -2.99 6.34
N LYS A 18 -13.20 -4.14 6.81
CA LYS A 18 -13.42 -4.37 8.25
C LYS A 18 -12.12 -4.30 9.05
N LEU A 19 -11.02 -4.85 8.53
CA LEU A 19 -9.69 -4.69 9.14
C LEU A 19 -9.23 -3.22 9.19
N LEU A 20 -9.71 -2.40 8.26
CA LEU A 20 -9.52 -0.94 8.25
C LEU A 20 -10.52 -0.18 9.14
N GLY A 21 -11.46 -0.88 9.78
CA GLY A 21 -12.49 -0.29 10.65
C GLY A 21 -13.74 0.19 9.90
N SER A 22 -14.09 -0.41 8.76
CA SER A 22 -15.29 -0.06 7.99
C SER A 22 -16.08 -1.27 7.52
N ASP A 23 -17.40 -1.26 7.71
CA ASP A 23 -18.31 -2.30 7.23
C ASP A 23 -18.73 -2.14 5.76
N ARG A 24 -18.23 -1.09 5.08
CA ARG A 24 -18.54 -0.81 3.67
C ARG A 24 -17.27 -0.58 2.86
N LYS A 25 -17.44 -0.58 1.54
CA LYS A 25 -16.39 -0.14 0.63
C LYS A 25 -16.02 1.32 0.90
N LEU A 26 -14.72 1.57 1.07
CA LEU A 26 -14.16 2.89 1.27
C LEU A 26 -13.97 3.64 -0.06
N LYS A 27 -14.12 4.96 -0.03
CA LYS A 27 -13.61 5.87 -1.07
C LYS A 27 -12.10 6.06 -0.92
N ARG A 28 -11.44 6.63 -1.92
CA ARG A 28 -9.98 6.84 -1.93
C ARG A 28 -9.48 7.61 -0.71
N GLU A 29 -10.11 8.75 -0.43
CA GLU A 29 -9.74 9.61 0.69
C GLU A 29 -9.94 8.89 2.03
N GLU A 30 -11.03 8.13 2.15
CA GLU A 30 -11.32 7.32 3.34
C GLU A 30 -10.29 6.19 3.51
N LEU A 31 -9.90 5.49 2.44
CA LEU A 31 -8.84 4.48 2.48
C LEU A 31 -7.52 5.08 2.97
N ILE A 32 -7.13 6.23 2.43
CA ILE A 32 -5.89 6.91 2.81
C ILE A 32 -5.95 7.34 4.27
N LEU A 33 -7.06 7.92 4.72
CA LEU A 33 -7.27 8.29 6.13
C LEU A 33 -7.21 7.07 7.06
N SER A 34 -7.88 5.97 6.70
CA SER A 34 -7.83 4.72 7.46
C SER A 34 -6.40 4.17 7.56
N LEU A 35 -5.63 4.20 6.48
CA LEU A 35 -4.22 3.80 6.47
C LEU A 35 -3.37 4.74 7.34
N LYS A 36 -3.56 6.06 7.23
CA LYS A 36 -2.84 7.04 8.09
C LYS A 36 -3.15 6.84 9.58
N ASN A 37 -4.40 6.54 9.93
CA ASN A 37 -4.80 6.26 11.31
C ASN A 37 -4.21 4.95 11.84
N LYS A 38 -3.93 3.99 10.96
CA LYS A 38 -3.27 2.71 11.26
C LYS A 38 -1.77 2.73 10.95
N ASN A 39 -1.20 3.91 10.73
CA ASN A 39 0.21 4.06 10.39
C ASN A 39 1.08 3.55 11.55
N CYS A 40 2.03 2.71 11.22
CA CYS A 40 2.92 2.04 12.16
C CYS A 40 4.23 1.67 11.48
N LEU A 41 5.24 1.34 12.27
CA LEU A 41 6.48 0.79 11.75
C LEU A 41 6.18 -0.60 11.17
N THR A 42 6.46 -0.79 9.88
CA THR A 42 6.06 -2.00 9.17
C THR A 42 7.11 -3.10 9.34
N ASP A 43 6.68 -4.30 9.70
CA ASP A 43 7.50 -5.52 9.65
C ASP A 43 7.44 -6.25 8.29
N THR A 44 6.90 -5.59 7.27
CA THR A 44 6.84 -6.12 5.91
C THR A 44 8.25 -6.31 5.36
N LEU A 45 8.54 -7.48 4.80
CA LEU A 45 9.76 -7.76 4.06
C LEU A 45 9.66 -7.17 2.67
N TRP A 46 10.68 -6.42 2.26
CA TRP A 46 10.83 -5.89 0.90
C TRP A 46 11.93 -6.66 0.17
N GLN A 47 11.58 -7.31 -0.94
CA GLN A 47 12.47 -8.20 -1.69
C GLN A 47 13.12 -9.28 -0.80
N GLY A 48 12.37 -9.79 0.18
CA GLY A 48 12.84 -10.78 1.15
C GLY A 48 13.69 -10.22 2.30
N ASN A 49 14.03 -8.92 2.28
CA ASN A 49 14.82 -8.28 3.31
C ASN A 49 13.96 -7.52 4.31
N LYS A 50 14.39 -7.49 5.57
CA LYS A 50 13.82 -6.59 6.58
C LYS A 50 14.29 -5.16 6.29
N LEU A 51 13.38 -4.21 6.41
CA LEU A 51 13.73 -2.79 6.43
C LEU A 51 14.53 -2.48 7.70
N ARG A 52 15.55 -1.63 7.57
CA ARG A 52 16.27 -1.06 8.71
C ARG A 52 15.34 -0.15 9.49
N GLU A 53 15.63 0.04 10.78
CA GLU A 53 14.83 0.90 11.64
C GLU A 53 14.72 2.34 11.13
N GLN A 54 15.77 2.86 10.49
CA GLN A 54 15.74 4.18 9.86
C GLN A 54 14.78 4.23 8.66
N GLU A 55 14.81 3.22 7.78
CA GLU A 55 13.91 3.12 6.62
C GLU A 55 12.45 3.00 7.08
N LYS A 56 12.18 2.21 8.13
CA LYS A 56 10.83 2.12 8.72
C LYS A 56 10.31 3.48 9.20
N LYS A 57 11.17 4.29 9.84
CA LYS A 57 10.81 5.65 10.28
C LYS A 57 10.53 6.59 9.11
N GLU A 58 11.34 6.51 8.04
CA GLU A 58 11.12 7.29 6.81
C GLU A 58 9.79 6.93 6.15
N HIS A 59 9.46 5.65 6.04
CA HIS A 59 8.17 5.21 5.50
C HIS A 59 6.99 5.62 6.39
N PHE A 60 7.12 5.54 7.71
CA PHE A 60 6.13 6.03 8.65
C PHE A 60 5.89 7.54 8.47
N GLU A 61 6.95 8.34 8.41
CA GLU A 61 6.83 9.79 8.24
C GLU A 61 6.27 10.15 6.85
N ALA A 62 6.64 9.41 5.80
CA ALA A 62 6.08 9.59 4.46
C ALA A 62 4.55 9.38 4.42
N VAL A 63 4.04 8.37 5.12
CA VAL A 63 2.58 8.15 5.23
C VAL A 63 1.92 9.26 6.06
N LYS A 64 2.53 9.62 7.20
CA LYS A 64 2.02 10.67 8.09
C LYS A 64 1.92 12.04 7.40
N CYS A 65 2.95 12.42 6.65
CA CYS A 65 3.02 13.68 5.90
C CYS A 65 2.28 13.65 4.56
N TYR A 66 1.72 12.50 4.13
CA TYR A 66 1.03 12.41 2.85
C TYR A 66 -0.15 13.39 2.75
N ASN A 67 -0.15 14.21 1.70
CA ASN A 67 -1.17 15.23 1.44
C ASN A 67 -2.37 14.64 0.68
N ILE A 68 -3.44 14.33 1.42
CA ILE A 68 -4.68 13.74 0.87
C ILE A 68 -5.37 14.69 -0.12
N LYS A 69 -5.28 16.01 0.07
CA LYS A 69 -5.89 16.97 -0.88
C LYS A 69 -5.22 16.94 -2.25
N GLY A 70 -3.99 16.41 -2.34
CA GLY A 70 -3.20 16.30 -3.56
C GLY A 70 -3.49 15.06 -4.42
N ILE A 71 -4.38 14.15 -4.00
CA ILE A 71 -4.54 12.82 -4.64
C ILE A 71 -4.91 12.89 -6.13
N TYR A 72 -5.58 13.96 -6.56
CA TYR A 72 -5.99 14.15 -7.94
C TYR A 72 -4.79 14.34 -8.89
N LYS A 73 -3.66 14.81 -8.35
CA LYS A 73 -2.36 14.90 -9.04
C LYS A 73 -1.66 13.53 -9.20
N GLY A 74 -2.22 12.49 -8.61
CA GLY A 74 -1.73 11.12 -8.67
C GLY A 74 -0.79 10.76 -7.54
N HIS A 75 -0.47 9.47 -7.47
CA HIS A 75 0.46 8.91 -6.51
C HIS A 75 1.69 8.39 -7.26
N LEU A 76 2.87 8.85 -6.84
CA LEU A 76 4.13 8.40 -7.43
C LEU A 76 4.56 7.10 -6.75
N THR A 77 4.21 5.98 -7.37
CA THR A 77 4.65 4.66 -6.90
C THR A 77 6.13 4.47 -7.24
N SER A 78 6.96 4.35 -6.20
CA SER A 78 8.38 4.01 -6.33
C SER A 78 8.60 2.49 -6.28
N ILE A 79 9.88 2.07 -6.33
CA ILE A 79 10.27 0.66 -6.14
C ILE A 79 10.05 0.13 -4.71
N CYS A 80 9.89 1.04 -3.73
CA CYS A 80 9.62 0.73 -2.33
C CYS A 80 8.56 1.72 -1.83
N ASP A 81 7.29 1.41 -2.09
CA ASP A 81 6.18 2.31 -1.78
C ASP A 81 5.70 2.17 -0.32
N SER A 82 5.68 3.30 0.40
CA SER A 82 5.30 3.33 1.82
C SER A 82 3.88 2.83 2.08
N PHE A 83 2.94 3.08 1.16
CA PHE A 83 1.57 2.60 1.33
C PHE A 83 1.43 1.13 1.00
N LEU A 84 2.17 0.59 0.02
CA LEU A 84 2.18 -0.85 -0.23
C LEU A 84 2.79 -1.62 0.96
N LEU A 85 3.85 -1.10 1.58
CA LEU A 85 4.42 -1.65 2.81
C LEU A 85 3.41 -1.69 3.96
N LEU A 86 2.72 -0.55 4.17
CA LEU A 86 1.72 -0.43 5.23
C LEU A 86 0.49 -1.30 4.97
N LEU A 87 0.03 -1.38 3.72
CA LEU A 87 -1.09 -2.23 3.32
C LEU A 87 -0.79 -3.70 3.62
N CYS A 88 0.42 -4.17 3.28
CA CYS A 88 0.86 -5.52 3.62
C CYS A 88 0.81 -5.77 5.13
N HIS A 89 1.28 -4.79 5.92
CA HIS A 89 1.32 -4.92 7.37
C HIS A 89 -0.08 -4.96 7.99
N VAL A 90 -0.91 -3.96 7.69
CA VAL A 90 -2.22 -3.75 8.30
C VAL A 90 -3.21 -4.85 7.91
N LEU A 91 -3.21 -5.26 6.65
CA LEU A 91 -4.19 -6.23 6.13
C LEU A 91 -3.68 -7.67 6.13
N LYS A 92 -2.43 -7.88 6.59
CA LYS A 92 -1.72 -9.16 6.52
C LYS A 92 -1.84 -9.75 5.12
N LEU A 93 -1.32 -9.03 4.13
CA LEU A 93 -1.35 -9.47 2.73
C LEU A 93 0.03 -9.38 2.08
N ASN A 94 0.27 -10.23 1.10
CA ASN A 94 1.45 -10.17 0.25
C ASN A 94 1.13 -9.34 -0.99
N ILE A 95 2.13 -8.66 -1.54
CA ILE A 95 1.98 -7.91 -2.79
C ILE A 95 3.09 -8.30 -3.77
N ASN A 96 2.71 -8.65 -4.98
CA ASN A 96 3.58 -8.77 -6.15
C ASN A 96 3.39 -7.52 -7.00
N HIS A 97 4.42 -6.72 -7.16
CA HIS A 97 4.36 -5.49 -7.92
C HIS A 97 5.37 -5.52 -9.07
N ARG A 98 4.87 -5.53 -10.31
CA ARG A 98 5.72 -5.48 -11.51
C ARG A 98 5.85 -4.03 -12.00
N TYR A 99 6.98 -3.39 -11.69
CA TYR A 99 7.30 -2.02 -12.13
C TYR A 99 8.31 -2.03 -13.26
N LEU A 100 7.95 -1.54 -14.45
CA LEU A 100 8.87 -1.48 -15.62
C LEU A 100 9.61 -2.80 -15.90
N ASN A 101 8.92 -3.94 -15.78
CA ASN A 101 9.46 -5.31 -15.87
C ASN A 101 10.33 -5.79 -14.70
N THR A 102 10.57 -4.96 -13.71
CA THR A 102 11.18 -5.36 -12.43
C THR A 102 10.09 -5.87 -11.50
N ASN A 103 10.27 -7.08 -10.98
CA ASN A 103 9.37 -7.65 -9.98
C ASN A 103 9.80 -7.19 -8.59
N ILE A 104 8.86 -6.63 -7.84
CA ILE A 104 9.00 -6.14 -6.48
C ILE A 104 8.06 -6.94 -5.60
N ASN A 105 8.60 -7.52 -4.53
CA ASN A 105 7.82 -8.34 -3.62
C ASN A 105 7.76 -7.69 -2.25
N TYR A 106 6.53 -7.56 -1.75
CA TYR A 106 6.24 -7.23 -0.37
C TYR A 106 5.65 -8.47 0.30
N ARG A 107 6.22 -8.88 1.44
CA ARG A 107 5.84 -10.11 2.13
C ARG A 107 5.64 -9.88 3.61
N ILE A 108 4.69 -10.59 4.21
CA ILE A 108 4.51 -10.63 5.66
C ILE A 108 4.17 -12.04 6.12
N GLU A 109 4.60 -12.38 7.33
CA GLU A 109 4.24 -13.64 7.96
C GLU A 109 2.74 -13.69 8.27
N GLY A 110 2.13 -14.87 8.06
CA GLY A 110 0.70 -15.07 8.27
C GLY A 110 -0.20 -14.35 7.26
N ALA A 111 0.29 -14.10 6.04
CA ALA A 111 -0.49 -13.42 5.01
C ALA A 111 -1.77 -14.19 4.65
N ARG A 112 -2.90 -13.49 4.64
CA ARG A 112 -4.23 -14.04 4.30
C ARG A 112 -4.40 -14.26 2.80
N LYS A 113 -3.78 -13.42 1.97
CA LYS A 113 -3.83 -13.47 0.51
C LYS A 113 -2.67 -12.72 -0.14
N THR A 114 -2.53 -12.91 -1.46
CA THR A 114 -1.55 -12.19 -2.29
C THR A 114 -2.25 -11.34 -3.33
N LEU A 115 -1.91 -10.06 -3.41
CA LEU A 115 -2.35 -9.14 -4.46
C LEU A 115 -1.26 -9.00 -5.51
N SER A 116 -1.65 -8.80 -6.77
CA SER A 116 -0.72 -8.54 -7.85
C SER A 116 -1.07 -7.22 -8.52
N PHE A 117 -0.04 -6.42 -8.79
CA PHE A 117 -0.15 -5.13 -9.45
C PHE A 117 0.94 -4.99 -10.50
N LYS A 118 0.68 -4.19 -11.52
CA LYS A 118 1.63 -3.77 -12.55
C LYS A 118 1.63 -2.26 -12.62
N SER A 119 2.80 -1.66 -12.76
CA SER A 119 2.88 -0.24 -13.10
C SER A 119 4.00 0.11 -14.07
N ASN A 120 3.80 1.23 -14.75
CA ASN A 120 4.76 1.85 -15.66
C ASN A 120 4.92 3.34 -15.29
N ARG A 121 5.48 4.15 -16.20
CA ARG A 121 5.78 5.57 -15.94
C ARG A 121 4.54 6.46 -15.67
N GLY A 122 3.33 6.00 -15.96
CA GLY A 122 2.11 6.81 -15.77
C GLY A 122 0.89 6.06 -15.26
N HIS A 123 0.93 4.73 -15.20
CA HIS A 123 -0.23 3.91 -14.85
C HIS A 123 0.11 2.83 -13.84
N PHE A 124 -0.83 2.57 -12.92
CA PHE A 124 -0.80 1.48 -11.96
C PHE A 124 -2.13 0.72 -12.09
N SER A 125 -2.05 -0.58 -12.35
CA SER A 125 -3.18 -1.48 -12.55
C SER A 125 -3.00 -2.76 -11.73
N ARG A 126 -4.10 -3.51 -11.56
CA ARG A 126 -4.01 -4.93 -11.19
C ARG A 126 -3.38 -5.75 -12.32
#